data_AF-A0A845R6V2-F1
#
_entry.id   AF-A0A845R6V2-F1
#
_cell.length_a   1.000
_cell.length_b   1.000
_cell.length_c   1.000
_cell.angle_alpha   90.00
_cell.angle_beta   90.00
_cell.angle_gamma   90.00
#
_symmetry.space_group_name_H-M   'P 1'
#
loop_
_entity.id
_entity.type
_entity.pdbx_description
1 polymer ?
#
loop_
_entity_poly.entity_id
_entity_poly.type
_entity_poly.pdbx_seq_one_letter_code
_entity_poly.pdbx_strand_id
1 'polypeptide(L)'
;MADSHPKNLDSRPKRRRDKDNPYTIFTTGINTTTPHYYLSFVDSNNMERCVEIDKPLFDAFDRFELEDISFMHKVDKHYERTEQTEASLNKRAIEPQESVEETVSQRMEVDKLHQAIAKLPEKQRRRL
;
A
#
# COMPACT_ATOMS: atom_id res chain seq x y z
N MET A 1 -33.44 -26.58 16.55
CA MET A 1 -33.72 -25.19 16.15
C MET A 1 -33.05 -25.00 14.81
N ALA A 2 -33.80 -24.66 13.75
CA ALA A 2 -33.25 -24.57 12.40
C ALA A 2 -32.50 -23.25 12.24
N ASP A 3 -31.17 -23.31 12.12
CA ASP A 3 -30.32 -22.16 11.77
C ASP A 3 -30.65 -21.72 10.34
N SER A 4 -31.68 -20.89 10.24
CA SER A 4 -32.25 -20.39 9.00
C SER A 4 -31.49 -19.14 8.58
N HIS A 5 -30.17 -19.25 8.35
CA HIS A 5 -29.43 -18.10 7.84
C HIS A 5 -29.86 -17.85 6.38
N PRO A 6 -30.40 -16.66 6.07
CA PRO A 6 -30.78 -16.32 4.71
C PRO A 6 -29.55 -16.41 3.80
N LYS A 7 -29.72 -17.06 2.64
CA LYS A 7 -28.66 -17.17 1.64
C LYS A 7 -28.27 -15.77 1.18
N ASN A 8 -27.02 -15.40 1.41
CA ASN A 8 -26.45 -14.12 1.00
C ASN A 8 -26.60 -13.94 -0.52
N LEU A 9 -27.48 -13.02 -0.92
CA LEU A 9 -27.73 -12.61 -2.30
C LEU A 9 -27.46 -11.11 -2.37
N ASP A 10 -26.23 -10.74 -2.05
CA ASP A 10 -25.77 -9.37 -2.14
C ASP A 10 -25.36 -9.05 -3.58
N SER A 11 -25.97 -8.03 -4.18
CA SER A 11 -25.64 -7.57 -5.53
C SER A 11 -24.40 -6.68 -5.57
N ARG A 12 -23.84 -6.30 -4.41
CA ARG A 12 -22.68 -5.43 -4.33
C ARG A 12 -21.43 -6.15 -4.85
N PRO A 13 -20.50 -5.42 -5.49
CA PRO A 13 -19.23 -5.99 -5.92
C PRO A 13 -18.48 -6.62 -4.74
N LYS A 14 -17.69 -7.67 -5.01
CA LYS A 14 -16.81 -8.27 -3.99
C LYS A 14 -15.82 -7.22 -3.50
N ARG A 15 -15.81 -6.99 -2.18
CA ARG A 15 -14.93 -6.04 -1.51
C ARG A 15 -13.94 -6.78 -0.60
N ARG A 16 -12.70 -6.30 -0.56
CA ARG A 16 -11.74 -6.68 0.49
C ARG A 16 -12.24 -6.11 1.81
N ARG A 17 -12.07 -6.86 2.89
CA ARG A 17 -12.44 -6.44 4.26
C ARG A 17 -11.23 -6.58 5.16
N ASP A 18 -11.20 -5.77 6.20
CA ASP A 18 -10.23 -5.95 7.28
C ASP A 18 -10.46 -7.28 7.99
N LYS A 19 -9.36 -7.90 8.44
CA LYS A 19 -9.37 -9.12 9.23
C LYS A 19 -10.12 -8.90 10.54
N ASP A 20 -10.00 -7.71 11.11
CA ASP A 20 -10.57 -7.35 12.40
C ASP A 20 -11.90 -6.60 12.28
N ASN A 21 -12.54 -6.61 11.10
CA ASN A 21 -13.85 -6.00 10.93
C ASN A 21 -14.90 -6.73 11.81
N PRO A 22 -15.54 -6.05 12.78
CA PRO A 22 -16.41 -6.68 13.75
C PRO A 22 -17.80 -7.04 13.22
N TYR A 23 -18.15 -6.61 12.00
CA TYR A 23 -19.46 -6.86 11.40
C TYR A 23 -19.40 -7.23 9.91
N THR A 24 -20.52 -7.73 9.40
CA THR A 24 -20.77 -7.99 7.99
C THR A 24 -22.19 -7.55 7.65
N ILE A 25 -22.34 -6.72 6.64
CA ILE A 25 -23.65 -6.37 6.08
C ILE A 25 -23.93 -7.16 4.80
N PHE A 26 -25.20 -7.51 4.58
CA PHE A 26 -25.65 -8.14 3.34
C PHE A 26 -27.14 -7.93 3.09
N THR A 27 -27.56 -8.18 1.86
CA THR A 27 -28.97 -8.06 1.46
C THR A 27 -29.55 -9.41 1.05
N THR A 28 -30.87 -9.53 1.20
CA THR A 28 -31.65 -10.65 0.65
C THR A 28 -32.83 -10.10 -0.14
N GLY A 29 -33.14 -10.70 -1.29
CA GLY A 29 -34.33 -10.32 -2.06
C GLY A 29 -34.23 -8.98 -2.80
N ILE A 30 -33.02 -8.54 -3.20
CA ILE A 30 -32.83 -7.31 -4.01
C ILE A 30 -33.66 -7.35 -5.32
N ASN A 31 -33.91 -8.54 -5.88
CA ASN A 31 -34.72 -8.72 -7.08
C ASN A 31 -36.23 -8.87 -6.79
N THR A 32 -36.66 -8.65 -5.55
CA THR A 32 -38.04 -8.78 -5.09
C THR A 32 -38.61 -7.40 -4.71
N THR A 33 -39.93 -7.30 -4.63
CA THR A 33 -40.65 -6.05 -4.31
C THR A 33 -40.29 -5.46 -2.94
N THR A 34 -39.74 -6.27 -2.03
CA THR A 34 -39.34 -5.89 -0.67
C THR A 34 -37.92 -6.38 -0.38
N PRO A 35 -36.88 -5.55 -0.59
CA PRO A 35 -35.52 -5.91 -0.22
C PRO A 35 -35.36 -5.92 1.30
N HIS A 36 -34.63 -6.91 1.81
CA HIS A 36 -34.28 -7.04 3.22
C HIS A 36 -32.79 -6.82 3.43
N TYR A 37 -32.45 -6.09 4.50
CA TYR A 37 -31.07 -5.68 4.81
C TYR A 37 -30.68 -6.26 6.17
N TYR A 38 -29.48 -6.85 6.24
CA TYR A 38 -29.02 -7.55 7.43
C TYR A 38 -27.63 -7.08 7.85
N LEU A 39 -27.40 -7.12 9.15
CA LEU A 39 -26.12 -6.90 9.82
C LEU A 39 -25.82 -8.12 10.70
N SER A 40 -24.71 -8.81 10.42
CA SER A 40 -24.17 -9.87 11.26
C SER A 40 -22.95 -9.38 12.02
N PHE A 41 -22.86 -9.68 13.31
CA PHE A 41 -21.72 -9.35 14.16
C PHE A 41 -21.57 -10.37 15.29
N VAL A 42 -20.39 -10.41 15.90
CA VAL A 42 -20.13 -11.26 17.07
C VAL A 42 -20.41 -10.44 18.33
N ASP A 43 -21.33 -10.91 19.17
CA ASP A 43 -21.64 -10.31 20.46
C ASP A 43 -20.50 -10.57 21.48
N SER A 44 -20.50 -9.83 22.58
CA SER A 44 -19.64 -9.99 23.76
C SER A 44 -19.48 -11.44 24.27
N ASN A 45 -20.50 -12.27 24.05
CA ASN A 45 -20.51 -13.69 24.40
C ASN A 45 -19.92 -14.62 23.31
N ASN A 46 -19.22 -14.08 22.30
CA ASN A 46 -18.73 -14.81 21.12
C ASN A 46 -19.82 -15.53 20.32
N MET A 47 -21.05 -15.00 20.34
CA MET A 47 -22.16 -15.54 19.58
C MET A 47 -22.40 -14.68 18.34
N GLU A 48 -22.52 -15.30 17.17
CA GLU A 48 -22.94 -14.61 15.96
C GLU A 48 -24.41 -14.18 16.09
N ARG A 49 -24.65 -12.88 15.90
CA ARG A 49 -25.98 -12.26 15.89
C ARG A 49 -26.22 -11.67 14.52
N CYS A 50 -27.36 -12.00 13.94
CA CYS A 50 -27.82 -11.43 12.68
C CYS A 50 -29.11 -10.67 12.94
N VAL A 51 -29.11 -9.39 12.59
CA VAL A 51 -30.23 -8.46 12.83
C VAL A 51 -30.65 -7.85 11.50
N GLU A 52 -31.96 -7.78 11.27
CA GLU A 52 -32.52 -7.03 10.15
C GLU A 52 -32.52 -5.54 10.46
N ILE A 53 -32.01 -4.74 9.53
CA ILE A 53 -31.87 -3.29 9.67
C ILE A 53 -32.64 -2.56 8.56
N ASP A 54 -32.89 -1.28 8.78
CA ASP A 54 -33.49 -0.44 7.75
C ASP A 54 -32.47 -0.04 6.68
N LYS A 55 -33.00 0.36 5.51
CA LYS A 55 -32.18 0.77 4.37
C LYS A 55 -31.23 1.94 4.71
N PRO A 56 -31.65 3.02 5.39
CA PRO A 56 -30.73 4.13 5.71
C PRO A 56 -29.53 3.69 6.56
N LEU A 57 -29.73 2.79 7.52
CA LEU A 57 -28.63 2.26 8.32
C LEU A 57 -27.72 1.36 7.49
N PHE A 58 -28.29 0.53 6.63
CA PHE A 58 -27.51 -0.29 5.68
C PHE A 58 -26.64 0.58 4.76
N ASP A 59 -27.21 1.64 4.17
CA ASP A 59 -26.50 2.56 3.29
C ASP A 59 -25.37 3.29 4.03
N ALA A 60 -25.54 3.58 5.33
CA ALA A 60 -24.47 4.14 6.15
C ALA A 60 -23.30 3.15 6.33
N PHE A 61 -23.59 1.88 6.64
CA PHE A 61 -22.57 0.83 6.71
C PHE A 61 -21.90 0.56 5.36
N ASP A 62 -22.65 0.63 4.25
CA ASP A 62 -22.10 0.49 2.90
C ASP A 62 -21.06 1.58 2.61
N ARG A 63 -21.36 2.82 3.00
CA ARG A 63 -20.41 3.93 2.89
C ARG A 63 -19.16 3.71 3.75
N PHE A 64 -19.31 3.23 4.99
CA PHE A 64 -18.17 2.93 5.85
C PHE A 64 -17.27 1.84 5.25
N GLU A 65 -17.82 0.76 4.70
CA GLU A 65 -17.02 -0.26 4.01
C GLU A 65 -16.23 0.32 2.83
N LEU A 66 -16.81 1.27 2.08
CA LEU A 66 -16.12 1.94 0.98
C LEU A 66 -15.00 2.87 1.45
N GLU A 67 -15.21 3.57 2.56
CA GLU A 67 -14.19 4.42 3.19
C GLU A 67 -13.00 3.59 3.69
N ASP A 68 -13.27 2.46 4.34
CA ASP A 68 -12.23 1.52 4.81
C ASP A 68 -11.38 1.00 3.65
N ILE A 69 -12.01 0.60 2.54
CA ILE A 69 -11.29 0.13 1.34
C ILE A 69 -10.43 1.25 0.74
N SER A 70 -10.97 2.46 0.69
CA SER A 70 -10.23 3.64 0.21
C SER A 70 -9.01 3.91 1.08
N PHE A 71 -9.16 3.80 2.40
CA PHE A 71 -8.07 3.90 3.35
C PHE A 71 -7.02 2.80 3.11
N MET A 72 -7.43 1.54 2.99
CA MET A 72 -6.51 0.42 2.69
C MET A 72 -5.74 0.64 1.39
N HIS A 73 -6.41 1.05 0.31
CA HIS A 73 -5.74 1.36 -0.95
C HIS A 73 -4.73 2.50 -0.81
N LYS A 74 -5.05 3.52 0.00
CA LYS A 74 -4.13 4.62 0.29
C LYS A 74 -2.92 4.12 1.09
N VAL A 75 -3.14 3.25 2.08
CA VAL A 75 -2.09 2.62 2.87
C VAL A 75 -1.15 1.82 1.96
N ASP A 76 -1.69 0.85 1.24
CA ASP A 76 -0.95 -0.04 0.35
C ASP A 76 -0.15 0.76 -0.69
N LYS A 77 -0.75 1.79 -1.30
CA LYS A 77 -0.09 2.56 -2.37
C LYS A 77 0.99 3.53 -1.86
N HIS A 78 0.79 4.13 -0.70
CA HIS A 78 1.58 5.29 -0.27
C HIS A 78 2.50 5.02 0.92
N TYR A 79 2.12 4.12 1.84
CA TYR A 79 2.89 3.87 3.06
C TYR A 79 3.98 2.82 2.85
N GLU A 80 3.75 1.81 2.02
CA GLU A 80 4.78 0.82 1.68
C GLU A 80 5.90 1.42 0.80
N ARG A 81 5.63 2.54 0.12
CA ARG A 81 6.58 3.20 -0.81
C ARG A 81 7.25 4.43 -0.22
N THR A 82 7.05 4.71 1.07
CA THR A 82 7.62 5.87 1.76
C THR A 82 9.00 5.63 2.36
N GLU A 83 9.64 4.49 2.10
CA GLU A 83 11.08 4.34 2.29
C GLU A 83 11.82 5.19 1.26
N GLN A 84 11.74 6.51 1.43
CA GLN A 84 12.59 7.47 0.74
C GLN A 84 13.99 7.30 1.31
N THR A 85 14.73 6.33 0.77
CA THR A 85 16.14 6.17 1.07
C THR A 85 16.90 7.39 0.55
N GLU A 86 18.02 7.70 1.20
CA GLU A 86 18.93 8.78 0.78
C GLU A 86 19.30 8.65 -0.70
N ALA A 87 19.52 7.42 -1.18
CA ALA A 87 19.75 7.12 -2.60
C ALA A 87 18.56 7.51 -3.50
N SER A 88 17.32 7.25 -3.08
CA SER A 88 16.11 7.63 -3.86
C SER A 88 15.89 9.13 -3.89
N LEU A 89 16.29 9.85 -2.85
CA LEU A 89 16.23 11.31 -2.76
C LEU A 89 17.32 11.94 -3.61
N ASN A 90 18.53 11.41 -3.51
CA ASN A 90 19.69 11.86 -4.27
C ASN A 90 19.47 11.73 -5.80
N LYS A 91 18.84 10.63 -6.26
CA LYS A 91 18.44 10.46 -7.67
C LYS A 91 17.44 11.53 -8.17
N ARG A 92 16.70 12.16 -7.26
CA ARG A 92 15.71 13.20 -7.57
C ARG A 92 16.26 14.61 -7.34
N ALA A 93 17.49 14.75 -6.83
CA ALA A 93 18.12 16.04 -6.62
C ALA A 93 18.45 16.71 -7.96
N ILE A 94 18.42 18.04 -7.97
CA ILE A 94 18.82 18.85 -9.14
C ILE A 94 20.29 18.56 -9.49
N GLU A 95 21.12 18.39 -8.46
CA GLU A 95 22.50 17.93 -8.56
C GLU A 95 22.66 16.67 -7.70
N PRO A 96 22.66 15.47 -8.32
CA PRO A 96 22.89 14.23 -7.60
C PRO A 96 24.32 14.18 -7.06
N GLN A 97 24.47 13.90 -5.77
CA GLN A 97 25.76 13.56 -5.19
C GLN A 97 26.25 12.23 -5.75
N GLU A 98 27.52 12.16 -6.13
CA GLU A 98 28.15 10.90 -6.53
C GLU A 98 28.20 9.92 -5.37
N SER A 99 28.20 8.63 -5.67
CA SER A 99 28.35 7.63 -4.60
C SER A 99 29.76 7.66 -4.01
N VAL A 100 29.91 7.11 -2.80
CA VAL A 100 31.22 6.98 -2.16
C VAL A 100 32.13 6.10 -3.02
N GLU A 101 31.57 5.06 -3.63
CA GLU A 101 32.28 4.16 -4.53
C GLU A 101 32.79 4.88 -5.78
N GLU A 102 31.97 5.72 -6.42
CA GLU A 102 32.37 6.53 -7.58
C GLU A 102 33.47 7.52 -7.21
N THR A 103 33.28 8.25 -6.10
CA THR A 103 34.27 9.23 -5.63
C THR A 103 35.62 8.57 -5.34
N VAL A 104 35.62 7.39 -4.71
CA VAL A 104 36.85 6.64 -4.42
C VAL A 104 37.48 6.11 -5.71
N SER A 105 36.69 5.59 -6.64
CA SER A 105 37.19 5.11 -7.93
C SER A 105 37.87 6.22 -8.73
N GLN A 106 37.25 7.39 -8.84
CA GLN A 106 37.83 8.55 -9.51
C GLN A 106 39.17 8.97 -8.88
N ARG A 107 39.24 9.04 -7.54
CA ARG A 107 40.49 9.35 -6.83
C ARG A 107 41.57 8.32 -7.13
N MET A 108 41.24 7.04 -7.10
CA MET A 108 42.19 5.97 -7.43
C MET A 108 42.69 6.06 -8.87
N GLU A 109 41.83 6.42 -9.83
CA GLU A 109 42.23 6.62 -11.23
C GLU A 109 43.16 7.83 -11.40
N VAL A 110 42.83 8.94 -10.75
CA VAL A 110 43.67 10.15 -10.75
C VAL A 110 45.05 9.87 -10.13
N ASP A 111 45.09 9.14 -9.02
CA ASP A 111 46.36 8.77 -8.38
C ASP A 111 47.21 7.86 -9.25
N LYS A 112 46.58 6.87 -9.92
CA LYS A 112 47.27 6.01 -10.90
C LYS A 112 47.81 6.82 -12.07
N LEU A 113 47.03 7.79 -12.56
CA LEU A 113 47.45 8.69 -13.64
C LEU A 113 48.66 9.52 -13.21
N HIS A 114 48.62 10.16 -12.04
CA HIS A 114 49.74 10.92 -11.50
C HIS A 114 50.99 10.07 -11.30
N GLN A 115 50.84 8.84 -10.78
CA GLN A 115 51.96 7.90 -10.67
C GLN A 115 52.54 7.52 -12.04
N ALA A 116 51.70 7.29 -13.05
CA ALA A 116 52.15 6.98 -14.40
C ALA A 116 52.92 8.17 -15.01
N ILE A 117 52.39 9.39 -14.87
CA ILE A 117 53.04 10.62 -15.33
C ILE A 117 54.40 10.83 -14.63
N ALA A 118 54.49 10.57 -13.33
CA ALA A 118 55.74 10.68 -12.58
C ALA A 118 56.81 9.68 -13.05
N LYS A 119 56.39 8.51 -13.58
CA LYS A 119 57.29 7.49 -14.15
C LYS A 119 57.72 7.78 -15.59
N LEU A 120 57.18 8.80 -16.24
CA LEU A 120 57.57 9.16 -17.61
C LEU A 120 58.96 9.84 -17.65
N PRO A 121 59.75 9.58 -18.70
CA PRO A 121 60.96 10.33 -19.00
C PRO A 121 60.70 11.84 -19.09
N GLU A 122 61.67 12.63 -18.65
CA GLU A 122 61.52 14.09 -18.48
C GLU A 122 61.07 14.81 -19.76
N LYS A 123 61.56 14.38 -20.94
CA LYS A 123 61.14 14.93 -22.24
C LYS A 123 59.67 14.70 -22.55
N GLN A 124 59.10 13.58 -22.11
CA GLN A 124 57.68 13.26 -22.31
C GLN A 124 56.81 13.97 -21.27
N ARG A 125 57.29 14.05 -20.02
CA ARG A 125 56.57 14.75 -18.94
C ARG A 125 56.42 16.25 -19.19
N ARG A 126 57.39 16.91 -19.84
CA ARG A 126 57.32 18.35 -20.20
C ARG A 126 56.35 18.67 -21.36
N ARG A 127 55.82 17.66 -22.04
CA ARG A 127 54.92 17.81 -23.21
C ARG A 127 53.44 17.60 -22.86
N LEU A 128 53.17 17.05 -21.69
CA LEU A 128 51.84 16.96 -21.08
C LEU A 128 51.57 18.26 -20.33
#